data_AF-A0A6A7K9X2-F1
#
_entry.id   AF-A0A6A7K9X2-F1
#
_cell.length_a   1.000
_cell.length_b   1.000
_cell.length_c   1.000
_cell.angle_alpha   90.00
_cell.angle_beta   90.00
_cell.angle_gamma   90.00
#
_symmetry.space_group_name_H-M   'P 1'
#
loop_
_entity.id
_entity.type
_entity.pdbx_description
1 polymer ?
#
loop_
_entity_poly.entity_id
_entity_poly.type
_entity_poly.pdbx_seq_one_letter_code
_entity_poly.pdbx_strand_id
1 'polypeptide(L)'
;MQAVHENDLNFAAFALAIFKPLTPEQAFESLESGKVYNYVSLSDDDFEEILKMRSQGEKWKDINSMYGVSNESSMLHRIKRYKEKKSSQLELNRTTKNIT
;
A
#
# COMPACT_ATOMS: atom_id res chain seq x y z
N MET A 1 13.38 -5.95 28.83
CA MET A 1 14.37 -6.02 27.73
C MET A 1 13.73 -5.95 26.33
N GLN A 2 12.51 -5.44 26.15
CA GLN A 2 11.87 -5.33 24.82
C GLN A 2 12.15 -3.99 24.08
N ALA A 3 12.36 -2.89 24.80
CA ALA A 3 12.44 -1.55 24.21
C ALA A 3 13.69 -1.27 23.35
N VAL A 4 14.78 -2.03 23.52
CA VAL A 4 16.02 -1.82 22.75
C VAL A 4 15.86 -2.35 21.33
N HIS A 5 15.14 -3.47 21.15
CA HIS A 5 14.96 -4.11 19.84
C HIS A 5 13.94 -3.39 18.95
N GLU A 6 12.88 -2.82 19.54
CA GLU A 6 11.92 -1.99 18.81
C GLU A 6 12.54 -0.70 18.27
N ASN A 7 13.43 -0.07 19.04
CA ASN A 7 14.12 1.14 18.58
C ASN A 7 15.03 0.85 17.38
N ASP A 8 15.77 -0.27 17.40
CA ASP A 8 16.63 -0.67 16.29
C ASP A 8 15.81 -0.95 15.02
N LEU A 9 14.65 -1.59 15.15
CA LEU A 9 13.73 -1.85 14.04
C LEU A 9 13.13 -0.56 13.46
N ASN A 10 12.72 0.38 14.31
CA ASN A 10 12.17 1.66 13.89
C ASN A 10 13.21 2.49 13.13
N PHE A 11 14.45 2.57 13.63
CA PHE A 11 15.53 3.26 12.94
C PHE A 11 15.91 2.58 11.63
N ALA A 12 15.93 1.24 11.60
CA ALA A 12 16.17 0.49 10.38
C ALA A 12 15.06 0.75 9.34
N ALA A 13 13.78 0.70 9.73
CA ALA A 13 12.65 0.94 8.84
C ALA A 13 12.69 2.36 8.27
N PHE A 14 12.96 3.34 9.13
CA PHE A 14 13.12 4.73 8.73
C PHE A 14 14.27 4.92 7.72
N ALA A 15 15.45 4.36 7.99
CA ALA A 15 16.57 4.43 7.06
C ALA A 15 16.23 3.76 5.72
N LEU A 16 15.55 2.61 5.75
CA LEU A 16 15.16 1.87 4.56
C LEU A 16 14.18 2.66 3.68
N ALA A 17 13.21 3.34 4.30
CA ALA A 17 12.24 4.21 3.63
C ALA A 17 12.87 5.48 3.02
N ILE A 18 14.00 5.96 3.56
CA ILE A 18 14.75 7.07 2.96
C ILE A 18 15.54 6.59 1.74
N PHE A 19 16.26 5.47 1.86
CA PHE A 19 17.18 5.02 0.81
C PHE A 19 16.49 4.30 -0.34
N LYS A 20 15.26 3.82 -0.15
CA LYS A 20 14.47 3.14 -1.18
C LYS A 20 13.13 3.83 -1.36
N PRO A 21 12.51 3.73 -2.55
CA PRO A 21 11.16 4.25 -2.77
C PRO A 21 10.13 3.34 -2.09
N LEU A 22 10.08 3.37 -0.76
CA LEU A 22 9.21 2.54 0.08
C LEU A 22 8.45 3.40 1.08
N THR A 23 7.21 3.01 1.37
CA THR A 23 6.46 3.59 2.49
C THR A 23 6.98 3.04 3.82
N PRO A 24 6.73 3.72 4.96
CA PRO A 24 7.10 3.19 6.27
C PRO A 24 6.60 1.76 6.50
N GLU A 25 5.36 1.46 6.12
CA GLU A 25 4.71 0.16 6.27
C GLU A 25 5.45 -0.92 5.46
N GLN A 26 5.83 -0.61 4.22
CA GLN A 26 6.63 -1.49 3.38
C GLN A 26 8.03 -1.72 3.95
N ALA A 27 8.64 -0.70 4.56
CA ALA A 27 9.93 -0.83 5.19
C ALA A 27 9.88 -1.76 6.41
N PHE A 28 8.82 -1.65 7.23
CA PHE A 28 8.57 -2.59 8.33
C PHE A 28 8.33 -4.01 7.81
N GLU A 29 7.45 -4.18 6.81
CA GLU A 29 7.19 -5.51 6.23
C GLU A 29 8.48 -6.12 5.63
N SER A 30 9.32 -5.31 4.98
CA SER A 30 10.61 -5.76 4.44
C SER A 30 11.55 -6.28 5.53
N LEU A 31 11.60 -5.63 6.69
CA LEU A 31 12.44 -6.05 7.81
C LEU A 31 11.91 -7.32 8.47
N GLU A 32 10.59 -7.45 8.60
CA GLU A 32 9.96 -8.63 9.21
C GLU A 32 9.98 -9.86 8.30
N SER A 33 9.66 -9.67 7.00
CA SER A 33 9.49 -10.77 6.04
C SER A 33 10.77 -11.11 5.26
N GLY A 34 11.77 -10.23 5.27
CA GLY A 34 12.96 -10.33 4.43
C GLY A 34 12.71 -10.09 2.94
N LYS A 35 11.49 -9.68 2.53
CA LYS A 35 11.19 -9.37 1.13
C LYS A 35 11.91 -8.09 0.69
N VAL A 36 12.51 -8.15 -0.49
CA VAL A 36 13.17 -6.99 -1.10
C VAL A 36 12.23 -6.35 -2.12
N TYR A 37 11.76 -5.15 -1.81
CA TYR A 37 10.99 -4.33 -2.74
C TYR A 37 11.92 -3.42 -3.55
N ASN A 38 11.79 -3.48 -4.88
CA ASN A 38 12.51 -2.61 -5.82
C ASN A 38 11.60 -1.48 -6.36
N TYR A 39 10.34 -1.49 -5.99
CA TYR A 39 9.31 -0.54 -6.42
C TYR A 39 8.25 -0.41 -5.31
N VAL A 40 7.54 0.72 -5.29
CA VAL A 40 6.38 0.91 -4.40
C VAL A 40 5.32 -0.15 -4.70
N SER A 41 5.09 -1.05 -3.75
CA SER A 41 4.11 -2.13 -3.82
C SER A 41 2.91 -1.81 -2.91
N LEU A 42 1.85 -1.25 -3.50
CA LEU A 42 0.64 -0.90 -2.73
C LEU A 42 -0.20 -2.15 -2.47
N SER A 43 -0.57 -2.33 -1.21
CA SER A 43 -1.50 -3.35 -0.72
C SER A 43 -2.96 -2.98 -1.04
N ASP A 44 -3.87 -3.94 -0.85
CA ASP A 44 -5.31 -3.68 -1.02
C ASP A 44 -5.83 -2.65 0.00
N ASP A 45 -5.23 -2.58 1.20
CA ASP A 45 -5.58 -1.61 2.26
C ASP A 45 -5.08 -0.19 1.91
N ASP A 46 -3.87 -0.08 1.32
CA ASP A 46 -3.36 1.21 0.82
C ASP A 46 -4.32 1.81 -0.21
N PHE A 47 -4.91 0.99 -1.09
CA PHE A 47 -5.87 1.47 -2.08
C PHE A 47 -7.17 1.98 -1.45
N GLU A 48 -7.64 1.38 -0.36
CA GLU A 48 -8.82 1.86 0.36
C GLU A 48 -8.54 3.22 1.01
N GLU A 49 -7.36 3.38 1.61
CA GLU A 49 -6.95 4.63 2.23
C GLU A 49 -6.77 5.73 1.16
N ILE A 50 -6.11 5.43 0.04
CA ILE A 50 -5.97 6.34 -1.10
C ILE A 50 -7.35 6.82 -1.60
N LEU A 51 -8.31 5.91 -1.73
CA LEU A 51 -9.68 6.25 -2.16
C LEU A 51 -10.41 7.11 -1.11
N LYS A 52 -10.20 6.83 0.18
CA LYS A 52 -10.74 7.62 1.28
C LYS A 52 -10.16 9.04 1.28
N MET A 53 -8.84 9.20 1.21
CA MET A 53 -8.18 10.50 1.10
C MET A 53 -8.70 11.28 -0.10
N ARG A 54 -8.88 10.61 -1.25
CA ARG A 54 -9.45 11.24 -2.42
C ARG A 54 -10.88 11.74 -2.19
N SER A 55 -11.71 10.96 -1.47
CA SER A 55 -13.07 11.37 -1.11
C SER A 55 -13.10 12.57 -0.15
N GLN A 56 -12.06 12.76 0.65
CA GLN A 56 -11.90 13.91 1.56
C GLN A 56 -11.41 15.18 0.84
N GLY A 57 -11.10 15.09 -0.46
CA GLY A 57 -10.69 16.21 -1.29
C GLY A 57 -9.18 16.34 -1.47
N GLU A 58 -8.39 15.39 -0.97
CA GLU A 58 -6.94 15.39 -1.15
C GLU A 58 -6.57 15.33 -2.65
N LYS A 59 -5.55 16.10 -3.03
CA LYS A 59 -5.11 16.17 -4.43
C LYS A 59 -4.26 14.95 -4.74
N TRP A 60 -4.40 14.45 -5.97
CA TRP A 60 -3.59 13.32 -6.45
C TRP A 60 -2.09 13.57 -6.33
N LYS A 61 -1.63 14.81 -6.56
CA LYS A 61 -0.22 15.17 -6.39
C LYS A 61 0.30 14.85 -4.98
N ASP A 62 -0.49 15.18 -3.96
CA ASP A 62 -0.10 15.03 -2.57
C ASP A 62 -0.18 13.55 -2.15
N ILE A 63 -1.27 12.88 -2.53
CA ILE A 63 -1.43 11.42 -2.34
C ILE A 63 -0.27 10.65 -2.98
N ASN A 64 0.06 10.95 -4.24
CA ASN A 64 1.15 10.29 -4.96
C ASN A 64 2.49 10.47 -4.24
N SER A 65 2.74 11.67 -3.71
CA SER A 65 3.95 11.94 -2.95
C SER A 65 4.02 11.12 -1.66
N MET A 66 2.91 10.98 -0.92
CA MET A 66 2.86 10.19 0.31
C MET A 66 3.15 8.71 0.07
N TYR A 67 2.58 8.15 -1.01
CA TYR A 67 2.76 6.74 -1.37
C TYR A 67 3.96 6.49 -2.30
N GLY A 68 4.84 7.48 -2.52
CA GLY A 68 6.04 7.32 -3.35
C GLY A 68 5.78 7.02 -4.83
N VAL A 69 4.59 7.34 -5.34
CA VAL A 69 4.22 7.15 -6.74
C VAL A 69 4.61 8.38 -7.55
N SER A 70 5.36 8.17 -8.62
CA SER A 70 5.97 9.27 -9.39
C SER A 70 4.97 10.11 -10.20
N ASN A 71 3.83 9.55 -10.61
CA ASN A 71 2.84 10.27 -11.41
C ASN A 71 1.40 9.78 -11.18
N GLU A 72 0.45 10.68 -11.48
CA GLU A 72 -0.97 10.44 -11.30
C GLU A 72 -1.51 9.34 -12.22
N SER A 73 -1.05 9.27 -13.46
CA SER A 73 -1.49 8.23 -14.40
C SER A 73 -1.19 6.82 -13.88
N SER A 74 -0.01 6.60 -13.29
CA SER A 74 0.39 5.33 -12.67
C SER A 74 -0.53 4.98 -11.51
N MET A 75 -0.84 5.94 -10.65
CA MET A 75 -1.79 5.76 -9.55
C MET A 75 -3.18 5.37 -10.05
N LEU A 76 -3.71 6.09 -11.04
CA LEU A 76 -5.03 5.82 -11.62
C LEU A 76 -5.09 4.45 -12.29
N HIS A 77 -4.04 4.03 -13.00
CA HIS A 77 -3.97 2.69 -13.59
C HIS A 77 -3.99 1.59 -12.53
N ARG A 78 -3.25 1.78 -11.43
CA ARG A 78 -3.25 0.83 -10.29
C ARG A 78 -4.63 0.75 -9.63
N ILE A 79 -5.27 1.89 -9.37
CA ILE A 79 -6.62 1.96 -8.81
C ILE A 79 -7.64 1.27 -9.72
N LYS A 80 -7.54 1.47 -11.04
CA LYS A 80 -8.42 0.79 -12.00
C LYS A 80 -8.32 -0.73 -11.86
N ARG A 81 -7.10 -1.26 -11.87
CA ARG A 81 -6.84 -2.71 -11.70
C ARG A 81 -7.35 -3.24 -10.36
N TYR A 82 -7.17 -2.47 -9.29
CA TYR A 82 -7.70 -2.80 -7.97
C TYR A 82 -9.24 -2.93 -7.98
N LYS A 83 -9.94 -1.96 -8.58
CA LYS A 83 -11.40 -1.99 -8.70
C LYS A 83 -11.90 -3.20 -9.51
N GLU A 84 -11.23 -3.55 -10.60
CA GLU A 84 -11.56 -4.72 -11.44
C GLU A 84 -11.37 -6.06 -10.69
N LYS A 85 -10.30 -6.17 -9.89
CA LYS A 85 -10.05 -7.32 -9.02
C LYS A 85 -11.17 -7.46 -7.99
N LYS A 86 -11.52 -6.36 -7.31
CA LYS A 86 -12.54 -6.35 -6.25
C LYS A 86 -13.95 -6.64 -6.78
N SER A 87 -14.32 -6.11 -7.94
CA SER A 87 -15.62 -6.41 -8.56
C SER A 87 -15.73 -7.89 -8.94
N SER A 88 -14.67 -8.48 -9.50
CA SER A 88 -14.62 -9.89 -9.85
C SER A 88 -14.75 -10.82 -8.63
N GLN A 89 -14.10 -10.48 -7.51
CA GLN A 89 -14.26 -11.19 -6.25
C GLN A 89 -15.69 -11.09 -5.69
N LEU A 90 -16.32 -9.92 -5.82
CA LEU A 90 -17.70 -9.71 -5.35
C LEU A 90 -18.70 -10.59 -6.14
N GLU A 91 -18.53 -10.69 -7.46
CA GLU A 91 -19.38 -11.54 -8.32
C GLU A 91 -19.21 -13.04 -8.01
N LEU A 92 -17.97 -13.49 -7.78
CA LEU A 92 -17.70 -14.86 -7.34
C LEU A 92 -18.38 -15.16 -6.00
N ASN A 93 -18.27 -14.25 -5.03
CA ASN A 93 -18.86 -14.40 -3.71
C ASN A 93 -20.40 -14.39 -3.71
N ARG A 94 -21.03 -13.71 -4.68
CA ARG A 94 -22.49 -13.76 -4.88
C ARG A 94 -22.93 -15.11 -5.43
N THR A 95 -22.16 -15.64 -6.38
CA THR A 95 -22.44 -16.93 -7.03
C THR A 95 -22.31 -18.09 -6.05
N THR A 96 -21.28 -18.10 -5.20
CA THR A 96 -21.07 -19.15 -4.19
C THR A 96 -22.13 -19.15 -3.10
N LYS A 97 -22.61 -17.97 -2.68
CA LYS A 97 -23.71 -17.85 -1.70
C LYS A 97 -25.07 -18.32 -2.22
N ASN A 98 -25.28 -18.34 -3.54
CA ASN A 98 -26.52 -18.80 -4.15
C ASN A 98 -26.54 -20.32 -4.42
N ILE A 99 -25.41 -21.01 -4.23
CA ILE A 99 -25.25 -22.45 -4.45
C ILE A 99 -25.31 -23.24 -3.12
N THR A 100 -25.21 -22.55 -1.98
CA THR A 100 -25.33 -23.12 -0.62
C THR A 100 -26.74 -22.90 -0.09
#